data_AF-A0A7C6YVZ4-F1
#
_entry.id   AF-A0A7C6YVZ4-F1
#
_cell.length_a   1.000
_cell.length_b   1.000
_cell.length_c   1.000
_cell.angle_alpha   90.00
_cell.angle_beta   90.00
_cell.angle_gamma   90.00
#
_symmetry.space_group_name_H-M   'P 1'
#
loop_
_entity.id
_entity.type
_entity.pdbx_description
1 polymer ?
#
loop_
_entity_poly.entity_id
_entity_poly.type
_entity_poly.pdbx_seq_one_letter_code
_entity_poly.pdbx_strand_id
1 'polypeptide(L)'
;MLYRYLPDNQFIRALVVFAQRRGVHFALSPIPVWHYRPNRRTIYLWEEDLHSQPLEFIITAFAHEIGHVVDFDLHPENAKVVAYLGIDEVPEYLEINAFVIGFKILKELKIPFPIYRYVQWITEPLRKKVLSLLVNPL
;
A
#
# COMPACT_ATOMS: atom_id res chain seq x y z
N MET A 1 1.99 4.64 20.38
CA MET A 1 1.03 3.56 20.04
C MET A 1 0.26 3.98 18.80
N LEU A 2 0.72 3.61 17.60
CA LEU A 2 0.02 3.94 16.35
C LEU A 2 -1.22 3.06 16.11
N TYR A 3 -1.25 1.86 16.71
CA TYR A 3 -2.39 0.93 16.63
C TYR A 3 -3.72 1.50 17.15
N ARG A 4 -3.69 2.57 17.96
CA ARG A 4 -4.92 3.21 18.47
C ARG A 4 -5.69 3.98 17.40
N TYR A 5 -5.02 4.34 16.29
CA TYR A 5 -5.60 5.12 15.21
C TYR A 5 -6.15 4.25 14.07
N LEU A 6 -5.68 3.01 13.97
CA LEU A 6 -6.15 2.09 12.95
C LEU A 6 -7.58 1.63 13.26
N PRO A 7 -8.47 1.52 12.26
CA PRO A 7 -9.80 0.98 12.47
C PRO A 7 -9.76 -0.40 13.12
N ASP A 8 -10.65 -0.64 14.10
CA ASP A 8 -10.82 -1.94 14.74
C ASP A 8 -11.46 -2.94 13.75
N ASN A 9 -10.63 -3.49 12.87
CA ASN A 9 -11.06 -4.37 11.79
C ASN A 9 -10.07 -5.52 11.59
N GLN A 10 -10.61 -6.73 11.38
CA GLN A 10 -9.79 -7.94 11.20
C GLN A 10 -8.88 -7.91 9.97
N PHE A 11 -9.28 -7.25 8.89
CA PHE A 11 -8.48 -7.15 7.66
C PHE A 11 -7.32 -6.17 7.84
N ILE A 12 -7.58 -5.04 8.51
CA ILE A 12 -6.52 -4.11 8.91
C ILE A 12 -5.51 -4.80 9.84
N ARG A 13 -5.98 -5.56 10.84
CA ARG A 13 -5.09 -6.38 11.69
C ARG A 13 -4.25 -7.37 10.88
N ALA A 14 -4.85 -8.06 9.91
CA ALA A 14 -4.12 -9.00 9.07
C ALA A 14 -3.00 -8.32 8.27
N LEU A 15 -3.27 -7.15 7.70
CA LEU A 15 -2.27 -6.34 6.96
C LEU A 15 -1.15 -5.84 7.88
N VAL A 16 -1.49 -5.34 9.07
CA VAL A 16 -0.53 -4.93 10.09
C VAL A 16 0.40 -6.09 10.45
N VAL A 17 -0.16 -7.26 10.77
CA VAL A 17 0.63 -8.45 11.13
C VAL A 17 1.51 -8.89 9.96
N PHE A 18 0.99 -8.87 8.73
CA PHE A 18 1.75 -9.22 7.53
C PHE A 18 2.99 -8.32 7.34
N ALA A 19 2.83 -7.00 7.56
CA ALA A 19 3.90 -6.02 7.46
C ALA A 19 4.89 -6.13 8.63
N GLN A 20 4.41 -6.26 9.87
CA GLN A 20 5.25 -6.42 11.05
C GLN A 20 6.13 -7.66 11.00
N ARG A 21 5.61 -8.78 10.48
CA ARG A 21 6.40 -10.01 10.27
C ARG A 21 7.56 -9.81 9.30
N ARG A 22 7.49 -8.77 8.47
CA ARG A 22 8.57 -8.34 7.58
C ARG A 22 9.45 -7.26 8.21
N GLY A 23 9.27 -6.92 9.48
CA GLY A 23 10.06 -5.88 10.16
C GLY A 23 9.69 -4.45 9.75
N VAL A 24 8.48 -4.24 9.24
CA VAL A 24 7.97 -2.90 8.90
C VAL A 24 7.48 -2.19 10.15
N HIS A 25 7.89 -0.93 10.31
CA HIS A 25 7.41 -0.02 11.33
C HIS A 25 6.28 0.87 10.80
N PHE A 26 5.60 1.55 11.72
CA PHE A 26 4.54 2.49 11.39
C PHE A 26 4.73 3.82 12.09
N ALA A 27 4.47 4.91 11.38
CA ALA A 27 4.44 6.27 11.91
C ALA A 27 3.28 7.07 11.30
N LEU A 28 2.92 8.19 11.93
CA LEU A 28 2.02 9.15 11.30
C LEU A 28 2.80 9.95 10.26
N SER A 29 2.18 10.16 9.11
CA SER A 29 2.74 10.94 8.02
C SER A 29 2.74 12.42 8.38
N PRO A 30 3.85 13.15 8.18
CA PRO A 30 3.90 14.60 8.39
C PRO A 30 3.27 15.40 7.24
N ILE A 31 2.82 14.71 6.18
CA ILE A 31 2.24 15.29 4.97
C ILE A 31 0.97 14.51 4.59
N PRO A 32 0.05 15.07 3.80
CA PRO A 32 -1.29 14.51 3.58
C PRO A 32 -1.33 13.32 2.61
N VAL A 33 -0.40 12.37 2.76
CA VAL A 33 -0.31 11.16 1.94
C VAL A 33 0.24 9.99 2.75
N TRP A 34 -0.26 8.79 2.41
CA TRP A 34 0.35 7.53 2.83
C TRP A 34 1.61 7.30 1.98
N HIS A 35 2.66 6.75 2.59
CA HIS A 35 3.88 6.42 1.85
C HIS A 35 4.79 5.46 2.62
N TYR A 36 5.50 4.61 1.91
CA TYR A 36 6.57 3.77 2.44
C TYR A 36 7.95 4.42 2.25
N ARG A 37 8.76 4.45 3.31
CA ARG A 37 10.18 4.84 3.24
C ARG A 37 11.09 3.64 3.43
N PRO A 38 11.79 3.16 2.38
CA PRO A 38 12.62 1.95 2.47
C PRO A 38 13.82 2.11 3.41
N ASN A 39 14.46 3.28 3.43
CA ASN A 39 15.61 3.57 4.30
C ASN A 39 15.29 3.47 5.81
N ARG A 40 14.03 3.67 6.19
CA ARG A 40 13.54 3.55 7.57
C ARG A 40 12.68 2.30 7.78
N ARG A 41 12.44 1.52 6.71
CA ARG A 41 11.49 0.40 6.68
C ARG A 41 10.19 0.73 7.43
N THR A 42 9.60 1.90 7.10
CA THR A 42 8.44 2.45 7.81
C THR A 42 7.36 2.86 6.82
N ILE A 43 6.13 2.41 7.06
CA ILE A 43 4.94 2.95 6.40
C ILE A 43 4.41 4.13 7.22
N TYR A 44 4.27 5.27 6.57
CA TYR A 44 3.71 6.49 7.15
C TYR A 44 2.22 6.58 6.76
N LEU A 45 1.35 6.71 7.76
CA LEU A 45 -0.11 6.78 7.57
C LEU A 45 -0.60 8.20 7.76
N TRP A 46 -1.44 8.71 6.86
CA TRP A 46 -2.06 10.01 7.09
C TRP A 46 -3.22 9.89 8.09
N GLU A 47 -3.14 10.64 9.20
CA GLU A 47 -4.07 10.51 10.34
C GLU A 47 -5.51 10.84 9.93
N GLU A 48 -5.71 11.88 9.11
CA GLU A 48 -7.04 12.33 8.71
C GLU A 48 -7.80 11.24 7.94
N ASP A 49 -7.10 10.45 7.11
CA ASP A 49 -7.74 9.37 6.35
C ASP A 49 -8.28 8.29 7.28
N LEU A 50 -7.55 7.97 8.36
CA LEU A 50 -7.96 6.95 9.34
C LEU A 50 -9.31 7.28 10.00
N HIS A 51 -9.70 8.57 10.01
CA HIS A 51 -10.94 9.06 10.60
C HIS A 51 -12.03 9.37 9.58
N SER A 52 -11.66 9.85 8.40
CA SER A 52 -12.59 10.41 7.41
C SER A 52 -12.92 9.48 6.25
N GLN A 53 -12.01 8.55 5.91
CA GLN A 53 -12.15 7.69 4.73
C GLN A 53 -12.86 6.37 5.06
N PRO A 54 -13.60 5.80 4.09
CA PRO A 54 -14.21 4.50 4.29
C PRO A 54 -13.16 3.40 4.45
N LEU A 55 -13.51 2.32 5.16
CA LEU A 55 -12.63 1.18 5.39
C LEU A 55 -12.02 0.61 4.10
N GLU A 56 -12.77 0.64 2.99
CA GLU A 56 -12.30 0.17 1.69
C GLU A 56 -11.11 0.99 1.16
N PHE A 57 -11.13 2.31 1.33
CA PHE A 57 -10.00 3.16 1.00
C PHE A 57 -8.79 2.79 1.85
N ILE A 58 -8.98 2.64 3.17
CA ILE A 58 -7.90 2.28 4.10
C ILE A 58 -7.29 0.92 3.75
N ILE A 59 -8.10 -0.08 3.41
CA ILE A 59 -7.61 -1.39 2.97
C ILE A 59 -6.79 -1.24 1.68
N THR A 60 -7.28 -0.48 0.69
CA THR A 60 -6.55 -0.28 -0.57
C THR A 60 -5.23 0.45 -0.36
N ALA A 61 -5.24 1.60 0.32
CA ALA A 61 -4.05 2.40 0.60
C ALA A 61 -3.00 1.58 1.37
N PHE A 62 -3.43 0.86 2.41
CA PHE A 62 -2.51 0.06 3.20
C PHE A 62 -1.96 -1.13 2.40
N ALA A 63 -2.80 -1.84 1.64
CA ALA A 63 -2.32 -2.91 0.76
C ALA A 63 -1.32 -2.40 -0.29
N HIS A 64 -1.53 -1.22 -0.84
CA HIS A 64 -0.62 -0.55 -1.76
C HIS A 64 0.74 -0.27 -1.12
N GLU A 65 0.78 0.32 0.08
CA GLU A 65 2.06 0.58 0.78
C GLU A 65 2.81 -0.70 1.13
N ILE A 66 2.11 -1.76 1.53
CA ILE A 66 2.72 -3.08 1.74
C ILE A 66 3.20 -3.66 0.38
N GLY A 67 2.51 -3.35 -0.71
CA GLY A 67 2.97 -3.64 -2.07
C GLY A 67 4.37 -3.10 -2.35
N HIS A 68 4.65 -1.83 -1.99
CA HIS A 68 5.99 -1.27 -2.08
C HIS A 68 7.01 -2.02 -1.21
N VAL A 69 6.64 -2.40 0.02
CA VAL A 69 7.53 -3.18 0.89
C VAL A 69 7.95 -4.48 0.20
N VAL A 70 6.98 -5.22 -0.34
CA VAL A 70 7.25 -6.52 -0.97
C VAL A 70 7.99 -6.35 -2.29
N ASP A 71 7.64 -5.36 -3.10
CA ASP A 71 8.38 -5.05 -4.33
C ASP A 71 9.85 -4.77 -4.03
N PHE A 72 10.14 -3.92 -3.04
CA PHE A 72 11.51 -3.53 -2.72
C PHE A 72 12.31 -4.63 -2.01
N ASP A 73 11.65 -5.54 -1.31
CA ASP A 73 12.28 -6.75 -0.77
C ASP A 73 12.70 -7.71 -1.89
N LEU A 74 11.91 -7.81 -2.98
CA LEU A 74 12.19 -8.65 -4.15
C LEU A 74 13.15 -7.98 -5.16
N HIS A 75 13.06 -6.66 -5.27
CA HIS A 75 13.79 -5.81 -6.22
C HIS A 75 14.46 -4.64 -5.49
N PRO A 76 15.56 -4.89 -4.73
CA PRO A 76 16.22 -3.85 -3.95
C PRO A 76 16.74 -2.66 -4.77
N GLU A 77 16.96 -2.84 -6.08
CA GLU A 77 17.26 -1.78 -7.03
C GLU A 77 16.16 -0.72 -7.12
N ASN A 78 14.88 -1.12 -7.03
CA ASN A 78 13.75 -0.21 -7.03
C ASN A 78 13.78 0.66 -5.76
N ALA A 79 14.14 0.08 -4.62
CA ALA A 79 14.28 0.79 -3.36
C ALA A 79 15.33 1.91 -3.42
N LYS A 80 16.42 1.69 -4.18
CA LYS A 80 17.49 2.69 -4.38
C LYS A 80 17.02 3.87 -5.23
N VAL A 81 16.15 3.63 -6.20
CA VAL A 81 15.56 4.68 -7.03
C VAL A 81 14.76 5.65 -6.16
N VAL A 82 13.90 5.14 -5.27
CA VAL A 82 13.03 5.97 -4.43
C VAL A 82 13.69 6.51 -3.15
N ALA A 83 14.86 6.03 -2.76
CA ALA A 83 15.54 6.50 -1.54
C ALA A 83 15.85 8.02 -1.56
N TYR A 84 15.94 8.62 -2.74
CA TYR A 84 16.31 10.02 -2.95
C TYR A 84 15.20 10.87 -3.58
N LEU A 85 14.05 10.27 -3.86
CA LEU A 85 12.95 10.95 -4.54
C LEU A 85 11.94 11.55 -3.55
N GLY A 86 11.34 12.66 -3.97
CA GLY A 86 10.09 13.15 -3.42
C GLY A 86 8.99 12.09 -3.52
N ILE A 87 7.98 12.17 -2.67
CA ILE A 87 6.88 11.19 -2.66
C ILE A 87 6.08 11.24 -3.98
N ASP A 88 6.00 12.41 -4.60
CA ASP A 88 5.33 12.59 -5.90
C ASP A 88 6.24 12.27 -7.10
N GLU A 89 7.49 11.88 -6.87
CA GLU A 89 8.46 11.57 -7.92
C GLU A 89 8.63 10.06 -8.13
N VAL A 90 7.86 9.22 -7.44
CA VAL A 90 7.91 7.77 -7.58
C VAL A 90 7.55 7.38 -9.03
N PRO A 91 8.42 6.64 -9.74
CA PRO A 91 8.11 6.17 -11.09
C PRO A 91 6.81 5.40 -11.18
N GLU A 92 6.01 5.69 -12.21
CA GLU A 92 4.69 5.07 -12.41
C GLU A 92 4.71 3.53 -12.38
N TYR A 93 5.76 2.90 -12.92
CA TYR A 93 5.84 1.43 -12.91
C TYR A 93 5.96 0.84 -11.49
N LEU A 94 6.56 1.58 -10.55
CA LEU A 94 6.63 1.16 -9.15
C LEU A 94 5.27 1.27 -8.47
N GLU A 95 4.53 2.33 -8.75
CA GLU A 95 3.13 2.50 -8.30
C GLU A 95 2.25 1.35 -8.83
N ILE A 96 2.36 1.02 -10.12
CA ILE A 96 1.64 -0.11 -10.73
C ILE A 96 1.99 -1.41 -10.02
N ASN A 97 3.27 -1.70 -9.82
CA ASN A 97 3.73 -2.91 -9.14
C ASN A 97 3.18 -2.99 -7.72
N ALA A 98 3.24 -1.89 -6.97
CA ALA A 98 2.72 -1.82 -5.60
C ALA A 98 1.22 -2.11 -5.54
N PHE A 99 0.42 -1.55 -6.45
CA PHE A 99 -1.01 -1.87 -6.50
C PHE A 99 -1.27 -3.34 -6.86
N VAL A 100 -0.56 -3.90 -7.84
CA VAL A 100 -0.72 -5.30 -8.26
C VAL A 100 -0.33 -6.26 -7.15
N ILE A 101 0.82 -6.03 -6.51
CA ILE A 101 1.31 -6.84 -5.39
C ILE A 101 0.40 -6.69 -4.18
N GLY A 102 -0.03 -5.46 -3.86
CA GLY A 102 -0.99 -5.17 -2.79
C GLY A 102 -2.28 -5.98 -2.93
N PHE A 103 -2.83 -6.06 -4.14
CA PHE A 103 -4.01 -6.89 -4.40
C PHE A 103 -3.72 -8.39 -4.21
N LYS A 104 -2.57 -8.88 -4.67
CA LYS A 104 -2.15 -10.28 -4.45
C LYS A 104 -2.03 -10.60 -2.96
N ILE A 105 -1.56 -9.67 -2.13
CA ILE A 105 -1.49 -9.82 -0.67
C ILE A 105 -2.89 -9.93 -0.07
N LEU A 106 -3.85 -9.10 -0.51
CA LEU A 106 -5.25 -9.23 -0.06
C LEU A 106 -5.80 -10.63 -0.35
N LYS A 107 -5.47 -11.20 -1.53
CA LYS A 107 -5.85 -12.56 -1.90
C LYS A 107 -5.16 -13.63 -1.04
N GLU A 108 -3.87 -13.49 -0.79
CA GLU A 108 -3.08 -14.40 0.07
C GLU A 108 -3.65 -14.44 1.50
N LEU A 109 -3.97 -13.26 2.04
CA LEU A 109 -4.59 -13.09 3.36
C LEU A 109 -6.08 -13.48 3.41
N LYS A 110 -6.65 -13.93 2.29
CA LYS A 110 -8.07 -14.31 2.14
C LYS A 110 -9.03 -13.17 2.53
N ILE A 111 -8.62 -11.92 2.31
CA ILE A 111 -9.48 -10.75 2.52
C ILE A 111 -10.47 -10.70 1.34
N PRO A 112 -11.80 -10.71 1.60
CA PRO A 112 -12.82 -10.76 0.55
C PRO A 112 -13.01 -9.39 -0.11
N PHE A 113 -12.00 -8.95 -0.86
CA PHE A 113 -11.96 -7.65 -1.53
C PHE A 113 -11.96 -7.83 -3.06
N PRO A 114 -13.08 -7.58 -3.75
CA PRO A 114 -13.15 -7.79 -5.20
C PRO A 114 -12.37 -6.73 -5.97
N ILE A 115 -11.85 -7.09 -7.15
CA ILE A 115 -11.00 -6.22 -7.98
C ILE A 115 -11.65 -4.85 -8.21
N TYR A 116 -12.94 -4.80 -8.56
CA TYR A 116 -13.62 -3.54 -8.86
C TYR A 116 -13.65 -2.57 -7.67
N ARG A 117 -13.74 -3.06 -6.42
CA ARG A 117 -13.67 -2.22 -5.22
C ARG A 117 -12.23 -1.82 -4.88
N TYR A 118 -11.26 -2.63 -5.24
CA TYR A 118 -9.85 -2.28 -5.09
C TYR A 118 -9.45 -1.12 -5.98
N VAL A 119 -9.74 -1.24 -7.28
CA VAL A 119 -9.29 -0.26 -8.26
C VAL A 119 -10.11 1.03 -8.27
N GLN A 120 -11.28 1.09 -7.61
CA GLN A 120 -12.11 2.31 -7.58
C GLN A 120 -11.40 3.50 -6.92
N TRP A 121 -10.44 3.23 -6.02
CA TRP A 121 -9.67 4.24 -5.28
C TRP A 121 -8.40 4.68 -6.02
N ILE A 122 -8.11 4.10 -7.19
CA ILE A 122 -6.95 4.45 -8.00
C ILE A 122 -7.38 5.50 -9.02
N THR A 123 -6.62 6.59 -9.13
CA THR A 123 -6.89 7.66 -10.10
C THR A 123 -6.53 7.22 -11.53
N GLU A 124 -7.22 7.79 -12.52
CA GLU A 124 -6.83 7.63 -13.93
C GLU A 124 -5.57 8.47 -14.23
N PRO A 125 -4.66 8.00 -15.12
CA PRO A 125 -4.76 6.82 -15.98
C PRO A 125 -4.28 5.51 -15.34
N LEU A 126 -3.73 5.56 -14.13
CA LEU A 126 -3.10 4.43 -13.45
C LEU A 126 -4.07 3.26 -13.24
N ARG A 127 -5.32 3.57 -12.89
CA ARG A 127 -6.40 2.59 -12.70
C ARG A 127 -6.53 1.60 -13.85
N LYS A 128 -6.50 2.06 -15.10
CA LYS A 128 -6.62 1.20 -16.29
C LYS A 128 -5.46 0.23 -16.41
N LYS A 129 -4.24 0.70 -16.14
CA LYS A 129 -3.02 -0.12 -16.22
C LYS A 129 -3.05 -1.22 -15.16
N VAL A 130 -3.38 -0.87 -13.91
CA VAL A 130 -3.53 -1.83 -12.80
C VAL A 130 -4.65 -2.84 -13.11
N LEU A 131 -5.83 -2.37 -13.52
CA LEU A 131 -6.96 -3.25 -13.83
C LEU A 131 -6.61 -4.24 -14.94
N SER A 132 -5.92 -3.78 -16.00
CA SER A 132 -5.46 -4.65 -17.09
C SER A 132 -4.60 -5.80 -16.58
N LEU A 133 -3.62 -5.51 -15.71
CA LEU A 133 -2.72 -6.51 -15.14
C LEU A 133 -3.39 -7.44 -14.13
N LEU A 134 -4.41 -6.97 -13.41
CA LEU A 134 -5.15 -7.80 -12.45
C LEU A 134 -6.12 -8.78 -13.13
N VAL A 135 -6.68 -8.41 -14.28
CA VAL A 135 -7.60 -9.26 -15.04
C VAL A 135 -6.85 -10.20 -15.99
N ASN A 136 -5.76 -9.72 -16.59
CA ASN A 136 -4.91 -10.49 -17.51
C ASN A 136 -3.47 -10.49 -16.98
N PRO A 137 -3.15 -11.34 -16.00
CA PRO A 137 -1.77 -11.48 -15.53
C PRO A 137 -0.89 -11.99 -16.68
N LEU A 138 0.25 -11.31 -16.90
CA LEU A 138 1.29 -11.73 -17.85
C LEU A 138 1.87 -13.10 -17.46
#